data_AF-A0A351UTX0-F1
#
_entry.id   AF-A0A351UTX0-F1
#
_cell.length_a   1.000
_cell.length_b   1.000
_cell.length_c   1.000
_cell.angle_alpha   90.00
_cell.angle_beta   90.00
_cell.angle_gamma   90.00
#
_symmetry.space_group_name_H-M   'P 1'
#
loop_
_entity.id
_entity.type
_entity.pdbx_description
1 polymer ?
#
loop_
_entity_poly.entity_id
_entity_poly.type
_entity_poly.pdbx_seq_one_letter_code
_entity_poly.pdbx_strand_id
1 'polypeptide(L)'
;DISIGLNGIQGLSRMEGNPEKAERMEQKLKALMEIMEIGVYVDTSAMKEALRTKNKEIIFDVLSKLILNIKNKYFLEESELYPHLSFSETAPENVGLMLKKCFEDDKELDFIKEDTRYKKLMEELKSIKGKA
;
A
#
# COMPACT_ATOMS: atom_id res chain seq x y z
N ASP A 1 11.01 12.96 8.95
CA ASP A 1 10.85 12.33 7.63
C ASP A 1 9.98 13.25 6.76
N ILE A 2 10.40 13.52 5.52
CA ILE A 2 9.67 14.38 4.58
C ILE A 2 8.31 13.75 4.22
N SER A 3 8.24 12.42 4.08
CA SER A 3 7.01 11.71 3.76
C SER A 3 5.94 11.90 4.85
N ILE A 4 6.33 11.85 6.13
CA ILE A 4 5.43 12.10 7.27
C ILE A 4 4.90 13.54 7.22
N GLY A 5 5.78 14.52 6.96
CA GLY A 5 5.38 15.92 6.84
C GLY A 5 4.39 16.15 5.71
N LEU A 6 4.66 15.61 4.52
CA LEU A 6 3.77 15.72 3.36
C LEU A 6 2.41 15.02 3.58
N ASN A 7 2.41 13.82 4.15
CA ASN A 7 1.17 13.11 4.51
C ASN A 7 0.35 13.90 5.54
N GLY A 8 1.01 14.49 6.56
CA GLY A 8 0.33 15.34 7.54
C GLY A 8 -0.32 16.56 6.91
N ILE A 9 0.39 17.26 6.01
CA ILE A 9 -0.16 18.42 5.29
C ILE A 9 -1.32 17.99 4.38
N GLN A 10 -1.21 16.85 3.71
CA GLN A 10 -2.29 16.30 2.87
C GLN A 10 -3.56 16.05 3.70
N GLY A 11 -3.43 15.36 4.84
CA GLY A 11 -4.55 15.06 5.73
C GLY A 11 -5.21 16.33 6.28
N LEU A 12 -4.42 17.29 6.76
CA LEU A 12 -4.93 18.59 7.23
C LEU A 12 -5.65 19.35 6.12
N SER A 13 -5.08 19.36 4.90
CA SER A 13 -5.70 20.06 3.77
C SER A 13 -7.07 19.48 3.41
N ARG A 14 -7.26 18.15 3.54
CA ARG A 14 -8.57 17.52 3.35
C ARG A 14 -9.55 17.93 4.44
N MET A 15 -9.11 17.95 5.70
CA MET A 15 -9.94 18.38 6.84
C MET A 15 -10.36 19.86 6.75
N GLU A 16 -9.48 20.71 6.22
CA GLU A 16 -9.73 22.14 5.99
C GLU A 16 -10.55 22.43 4.73
N GLY A 17 -10.99 21.41 3.98
CA GLY A 17 -11.78 21.59 2.76
C GLY A 17 -10.98 22.16 1.58
N ASN A 18 -9.66 21.91 1.54
CA ASN A 18 -8.76 22.32 0.47
C ASN A 18 -8.27 21.11 -0.36
N PRO A 19 -9.13 20.58 -1.26
CA PRO A 19 -8.80 19.40 -2.05
C PRO A 19 -7.61 19.62 -3.00
N GLU A 20 -7.45 20.82 -3.54
CA GLU A 20 -6.35 21.14 -4.46
C GLU A 20 -4.99 21.05 -3.76
N LYS A 21 -4.89 21.57 -2.53
CA LYS A 21 -3.66 21.45 -1.73
C LYS A 21 -3.39 20.00 -1.33
N ALA A 22 -4.44 19.24 -0.98
CA ALA A 22 -4.30 17.82 -0.69
C ALA A 22 -3.78 17.05 -1.92
N GLU A 23 -4.34 17.28 -3.10
CA GLU A 23 -3.89 16.67 -4.35
C GLU A 23 -2.44 17.02 -4.67
N ARG A 24 -2.03 18.29 -4.51
CA ARG A 24 -0.63 18.68 -4.69
C ARG A 24 0.32 17.95 -3.75
N MET A 25 -0.08 17.67 -2.51
CA MET A 25 0.75 16.89 -1.58
C MET A 25 0.81 15.42 -1.99
N GLU A 26 -0.30 14.86 -2.48
CA GLU A 26 -0.35 13.50 -3.02
C GLU A 26 0.62 13.32 -4.19
N GLN A 27 0.65 14.26 -5.14
CA GLN A 27 1.57 14.22 -6.28
C GLN A 27 3.03 14.29 -5.83
N LYS A 28 3.34 15.08 -4.80
CA LYS A 28 4.69 15.13 -4.22
C LYS A 28 5.08 13.81 -3.56
N LEU A 29 4.15 13.17 -2.86
CA LEU A 29 4.38 11.86 -2.25
C LEU A 29 4.59 10.77 -3.30
N LYS A 30 3.81 10.77 -4.39
CA LYS A 30 4.02 9.88 -5.55
C LYS A 30 5.42 10.06 -6.14
N ALA A 31 5.78 11.30 -6.48
CA ALA A 31 7.10 11.62 -7.01
C ALA A 31 8.24 11.23 -6.04
N LEU A 32 8.05 11.40 -4.73
CA LEU A 32 9.03 10.97 -3.73
C LEU A 32 9.22 9.45 -3.73
N MET A 33 8.14 8.67 -3.79
CA MET A 33 8.24 7.21 -3.84
C MET A 33 8.94 6.72 -5.11
N GLU A 34 8.68 7.38 -6.24
CA GLU A 34 9.33 7.10 -7.53
C GLU A 34 10.83 7.45 -7.49
N ILE A 35 11.19 8.65 -7.05
CA ILE A 35 12.60 9.09 -6.95
C ILE A 35 13.39 8.18 -6.02
N MET A 36 12.77 7.70 -4.94
CA MET A 36 13.39 6.82 -3.98
C MET A 36 13.32 5.33 -4.41
N GLU A 37 12.68 5.00 -5.52
CA GLU A 37 12.56 3.63 -6.07
C GLU A 37 12.00 2.61 -5.06
N ILE A 38 11.20 3.08 -4.09
CA ILE A 38 10.70 2.28 -2.95
C ILE A 38 9.26 1.76 -3.16
N GLY A 39 8.69 1.98 -4.34
CA GLY A 39 7.37 1.48 -4.75
C GLY A 39 6.40 2.60 -5.12
N VAL A 40 5.10 2.31 -5.02
CA VAL A 40 4.01 3.24 -5.35
C VAL A 40 3.42 3.82 -4.07
N TYR A 41 3.12 5.11 -4.09
CA TYR A 41 2.41 5.75 -2.98
C TYR A 41 0.98 5.20 -2.81
N VAL A 42 0.61 4.89 -1.57
CA VAL A 42 -0.73 4.41 -1.20
C VAL A 42 -1.41 5.43 -0.29
N ASP A 43 -2.38 6.15 -0.84
CA ASP A 43 -3.24 7.05 -0.06
C ASP A 43 -4.24 6.22 0.76
N THR A 44 -4.03 6.16 2.07
CA THR A 44 -4.94 5.45 3.00
C THR A 44 -5.90 6.40 3.72
N SER A 45 -5.90 7.70 3.41
CA SER A 45 -6.70 8.70 4.12
C SER A 45 -8.21 8.43 4.03
N ALA A 46 -8.68 7.88 2.92
CA ALA A 46 -10.08 7.53 2.71
C ALA A 46 -10.47 6.16 3.30
N MET A 47 -9.50 5.34 3.75
CA MET A 47 -9.74 3.95 4.12
C MET A 47 -10.74 3.82 5.28
N LYS A 48 -10.60 4.66 6.31
CA LYS A 48 -11.51 4.66 7.47
C LYS A 48 -12.96 4.93 7.07
N GLU A 49 -13.17 5.90 6.19
CA GLU A 49 -14.51 6.22 5.69
C GLU A 49 -15.04 5.13 4.75
N ALA A 50 -14.17 4.56 3.92
CA ALA A 50 -14.51 3.47 3.01
C ALA A 50 -14.96 2.21 3.77
N LEU A 51 -14.30 1.87 4.88
CA LEU A 51 -14.72 0.78 5.76
C LEU A 51 -16.10 1.06 6.37
N ARG A 52 -16.31 2.28 6.91
CA ARG A 52 -17.61 2.70 7.49
C ARG A 52 -18.76 2.64 6.49
N THR A 53 -18.52 3.10 5.26
CA THR A 53 -19.53 3.17 4.19
C THR A 53 -19.60 1.92 3.33
N LYS A 54 -18.74 0.93 3.60
CA LYS A 54 -18.57 -0.29 2.80
C LYS A 54 -18.26 0.02 1.32
N ASN A 55 -17.51 1.09 1.07
CA ASN A 55 -17.05 1.44 -0.28
C ASN A 55 -15.95 0.48 -0.73
N LYS A 56 -16.38 -0.58 -1.42
CA LYS A 56 -15.50 -1.65 -1.92
C LYS A 56 -14.43 -1.15 -2.89
N GLU A 57 -14.71 -0.14 -3.71
CA GLU A 57 -13.77 0.32 -4.74
C GLU A 57 -12.52 0.94 -4.12
N ILE A 58 -12.70 1.81 -3.11
CA ILE A 58 -11.57 2.41 -2.39
C ILE A 58 -10.78 1.34 -1.64
N ILE A 59 -11.47 0.41 -0.98
CA ILE A 59 -10.81 -0.66 -0.23
C ILE A 59 -9.98 -1.53 -1.17
N PHE A 60 -10.55 -1.98 -2.28
CA PHE A 60 -9.82 -2.82 -3.23
C PHE A 60 -8.66 -2.08 -3.91
N ASP A 61 -8.79 -0.80 -4.20
CA ASP A 61 -7.69 0.01 -4.72
C ASP A 61 -6.51 0.05 -3.72
N VAL A 62 -6.78 0.35 -2.44
CA VAL A 62 -5.76 0.38 -1.39
C VAL A 62 -5.12 -0.99 -1.20
N LEU A 63 -5.90 -2.06 -1.04
CA LEU A 63 -5.38 -3.41 -0.84
C LEU A 63 -4.53 -3.88 -2.03
N SER A 64 -4.97 -3.59 -3.25
CA SER A 64 -4.24 -3.97 -4.47
C SER A 64 -2.90 -3.24 -4.56
N LYS A 65 -2.84 -1.95 -4.22
CA LYS A 65 -1.60 -1.17 -4.21
C LYS A 65 -0.61 -1.65 -3.14
N LEU A 66 -1.10 -2.04 -1.96
CA LEU A 66 -0.26 -2.64 -0.91
C LEU A 66 0.38 -3.94 -1.41
N ILE A 67 -0.40 -4.81 -2.06
CA ILE A 67 0.09 -6.08 -2.63
C ILE A 67 1.09 -5.83 -3.76
N LEU A 68 0.80 -4.85 -4.63
CA LEU A 68 1.69 -4.46 -5.73
C LEU A 68 3.07 -4.04 -5.21
N ASN A 69 3.14 -3.26 -4.13
CA ASN A 69 4.41 -2.82 -3.55
C ASN A 69 5.26 -3.98 -3.02
N ILE A 70 4.65 -5.06 -2.52
CA ILE A 70 5.40 -6.25 -2.10
C ILE A 70 5.96 -6.99 -3.32
N LYS A 71 5.15 -7.11 -4.38
CA LYS A 71 5.54 -7.78 -5.62
C LYS A 71 6.61 -7.00 -6.39
N ASN A 72 6.61 -5.68 -6.29
CA ASN A 72 7.56 -4.77 -6.92
C ASN A 72 8.90 -4.64 -6.16
N LYS A 73 9.25 -5.56 -5.24
CA LYS A 73 10.55 -5.52 -4.53
C LYS A 73 11.77 -5.48 -5.45
N TYR A 74 11.65 -5.99 -6.68
CA TYR A 74 12.72 -5.99 -7.67
C TYR A 74 13.31 -4.59 -7.91
N PHE A 75 12.52 -3.52 -7.78
CA PHE A 75 13.01 -2.15 -7.93
C PHE A 75 14.04 -1.76 -6.85
N LEU A 76 13.86 -2.21 -5.61
CA LEU A 76 14.78 -1.89 -4.50
C LEU A 76 16.12 -2.64 -4.60
N GLU A 77 16.08 -3.91 -5.00
CA GLU A 77 17.26 -4.77 -5.11
C GLU A 77 18.19 -4.36 -6.27
N GLU A 78 17.61 -3.81 -7.34
CA GLU A 78 18.34 -3.37 -8.54
C GLU A 78 18.71 -1.88 -8.51
N SER A 79 18.22 -1.13 -7.51
CA SER A 79 18.43 0.30 -7.38
C SER A 79 19.87 0.68 -7.06
N GLU A 80 20.40 1.67 -7.77
CA GLU A 80 21.69 2.30 -7.46
C GLU A 80 21.65 3.14 -6.16
N LEU A 81 20.47 3.40 -5.59
CA LEU A 81 20.33 4.10 -4.31
C LEU A 81 20.66 3.20 -3.11
N TYR A 82 20.54 1.88 -3.29
CA TYR A 82 20.64 0.90 -2.21
C TYR A 82 21.75 -0.16 -2.37
N PRO A 83 22.92 0.13 -2.98
CA PRO A 83 23.95 -0.89 -3.28
C PRO A 83 24.60 -1.46 -2.00
N HIS A 84 24.41 -0.77 -0.88
CA HIS A 84 24.92 -1.14 0.44
C HIS A 84 23.93 -1.94 1.28
N LEU A 85 22.68 -2.10 0.83
CA LEU A 85 21.67 -2.87 1.53
C LEU A 85 21.70 -4.32 1.08
N SER A 86 21.46 -5.23 2.03
CA SER A 86 21.22 -6.65 1.74
C SER A 86 19.76 -6.96 2.02
N PHE A 87 19.07 -7.51 1.04
CA PHE A 87 17.66 -7.85 1.16
C PHE A 87 17.49 -9.34 1.43
N SER A 88 16.68 -9.70 2.43
CA SER A 88 16.34 -11.10 2.67
C SER A 88 15.47 -11.63 1.51
N GLU A 89 15.85 -12.80 0.99
CA GLU A 89 15.12 -13.47 -0.09
C GLU A 89 13.71 -13.87 0.34
N THR A 90 13.52 -14.23 1.61
CA THR A 90 12.22 -14.65 2.17
C THR A 90 11.35 -13.50 2.64
N ALA A 91 11.87 -12.26 2.66
CA ALA A 91 11.12 -11.10 3.15
C ALA A 91 9.78 -10.88 2.43
N PRO A 92 9.67 -10.96 1.08
CA PRO A 92 8.38 -10.82 0.39
C PRO A 92 7.36 -11.86 0.80
N GLU A 93 7.76 -13.13 0.88
CA GLU A 93 6.88 -14.21 1.29
C GLU A 93 6.40 -14.00 2.73
N ASN A 94 7.30 -13.63 3.64
CA ASN A 94 6.95 -13.33 5.03
C ASN A 94 5.97 -12.17 5.15
N VAL A 95 6.22 -11.06 4.44
CA VAL A 95 5.33 -9.89 4.44
C VAL A 95 3.99 -10.23 3.79
N GLY A 96 3.99 -11.01 2.69
CA GLY A 96 2.78 -11.48 2.02
C GLY A 96 1.91 -12.35 2.93
N LEU A 97 2.52 -13.33 3.62
CA LEU A 97 1.84 -14.18 4.60
C LEU A 97 1.31 -13.37 5.80
N MET A 98 2.09 -12.40 6.29
CA MET A 98 1.66 -11.50 7.36
C MET A 98 0.42 -10.69 6.94
N LEU A 99 0.45 -10.03 5.77
CA LEU A 99 -0.69 -9.27 5.29
C LEU A 99 -1.92 -10.14 5.04
N LYS A 100 -1.73 -11.34 4.46
CA LYS A 100 -2.83 -12.29 4.27
C LYS A 100 -3.52 -12.58 5.60
N LYS A 101 -2.74 -12.91 6.63
CA LYS A 101 -3.26 -13.18 7.97
C LYS A 101 -3.97 -11.94 8.56
N CYS A 102 -3.37 -10.75 8.44
CA CYS A 102 -3.99 -9.51 8.89
C CYS A 102 -5.35 -9.27 8.21
N PHE A 103 -5.45 -9.48 6.91
CA PHE A 103 -6.69 -9.27 6.17
C PHE A 103 -7.75 -10.36 6.46
N GLU A 104 -7.33 -11.59 6.73
CA GLU A 104 -8.22 -12.68 7.13
C GLU A 104 -8.76 -12.48 8.56
N ASP A 105 -7.94 -11.98 9.48
CA ASP A 105 -8.33 -11.79 10.88
C ASP A 105 -9.11 -10.47 11.11
N ASP A 106 -9.06 -9.53 10.16
CA ASP A 106 -9.75 -8.24 10.27
C ASP A 106 -11.26 -8.36 10.01
N LYS A 107 -12.05 -8.16 11.06
CA LYS A 107 -13.52 -8.19 11.04
C LYS A 107 -14.12 -7.04 10.24
N GLU A 108 -13.43 -5.91 10.11
CA GLU A 108 -13.91 -4.80 9.30
C GLU A 108 -13.96 -5.18 7.80
N LEU A 109 -13.22 -6.22 7.39
CA LEU A 109 -13.21 -6.74 6.02
C LEU A 109 -14.17 -7.91 5.79
N ASP A 110 -14.90 -8.38 6.80
CA ASP A 110 -15.79 -9.56 6.68
C ASP A 110 -16.81 -9.42 5.52
N PHE A 111 -17.28 -8.20 5.28
CA PHE A 111 -18.27 -7.92 4.23
C PHE A 111 -17.73 -8.05 2.79
N ILE A 112 -16.42 -8.15 2.61
CA ILE A 112 -15.79 -8.36 1.29
C ILE A 112 -15.18 -9.74 1.12
N LYS A 113 -15.15 -10.61 2.15
CA LYS A 113 -14.47 -11.92 2.08
C LYS A 113 -15.03 -12.85 1.01
N GLU A 114 -16.33 -12.78 0.75
CA GLU A 114 -16.97 -13.57 -0.30
C GLU A 114 -16.82 -12.96 -1.71
N ASP A 115 -16.34 -11.72 -1.81
CA ASP A 115 -16.10 -11.03 -3.09
C ASP A 115 -14.96 -11.71 -3.85
N THR A 116 -15.16 -11.95 -5.14
CA THR A 116 -14.17 -12.62 -6.00
C THR A 116 -12.86 -11.85 -6.09
N ARG A 117 -12.92 -10.51 -6.01
CA ARG A 117 -11.73 -9.65 -5.98
C ARG A 117 -10.91 -9.88 -4.72
N TYR A 118 -11.56 -10.00 -3.56
CA TYR A 118 -10.87 -10.27 -2.30
C TYR A 118 -10.18 -11.64 -2.33
N LYS A 119 -10.90 -12.69 -2.76
CA LYS A 119 -10.33 -14.05 -2.90
C LYS A 119 -9.11 -14.05 -3.81
N LYS A 120 -9.16 -13.31 -4.93
CA LYS A 120 -8.01 -13.13 -5.82
C LYS A 120 -6.83 -12.46 -5.11
N LEU A 121 -7.06 -11.39 -4.35
CA LEU A 121 -5.98 -10.73 -3.59
C LEU A 121 -5.34 -11.66 -2.55
N MET A 122 -6.13 -12.51 -1.88
CA MET A 122 -5.60 -13.50 -0.93
C MET A 122 -4.73 -14.57 -1.62
N GLU A 123 -5.16 -15.05 -2.78
CA GLU A 123 -4.36 -15.98 -3.59
C GLU A 123 -3.09 -15.30 -4.12
N GLU A 124 -3.17 -14.03 -4.54
CA GLU A 124 -1.99 -13.27 -4.92
C GLU A 124 -0.97 -13.19 -3.78
N LEU A 125 -1.40 -12.84 -2.56
CA LEU A 125 -0.53 -12.80 -1.37
C LEU A 125 0.11 -14.16 -1.07
N LYS A 126 -0.64 -15.25 -1.21
CA LYS A 126 -0.15 -16.62 -1.01
C LYS A 126 0.84 -17.06 -2.09
N SER A 127 0.69 -16.52 -3.30
CA SER A 127 1.56 -16.82 -4.44
C SER A 127 2.90 -16.07 -4.41
N ILE A 128 3.04 -15.06 -3.54
CA ILE A 128 4.30 -14.33 -3.37
C ILE A 128 5.33 -15.30 -2.79
N LYS A 129 6.41 -15.51 -3.54
CA LYS A 129 7.54 -16.36 -3.15
C LYS A 129 8.79 -15.52 -3.03
N GLY A 130 9.68 -15.92 -2.12
CA GLY A 130 11.06 -15.44 -2.13
C GLY A 130 11.82 -15.95 -3.34
N LYS A 131 12.97 -15.34 -3.65
CA LYS A 131 13.97 -15.99 -4.52
C LYS A 131 14.43 -17.27 -3.80
N ALA A 132 14.59 -18.35 -4.56
CA ALA A 132 15.07 -19.65 -4.10
C ALA A 132 16.57 -19.81 -4.39
#